data_AF-A0A2K1XM07-F1
#
_entry.id   AF-A0A2K1XM07-F1
#
_cell.length_a   1.000
_cell.length_b   1.000
_cell.length_c   1.000
_cell.angle_alpha   90.00
_cell.angle_beta   90.00
_cell.angle_gamma   90.00
#
_symmetry.space_group_name_H-M   'P 1'
#
loop_
_entity.id
_entity.type
_entity.pdbx_description
1 polymer ?
#
loop_
_entity_poly.entity_id
_entity_poly.type
_entity_poly.pdbx_seq_one_letter_code
_entity_poly.pdbx_strand_id
1 'polypeptide(L)'
;MANSWQHYSTYDPSLSPAGVRSREWEGPSSWTEYLGPDMSSPMTSRVSRKKGGSDGQVQSSCGGYHKGLNLGWVVQLTEVAEGLMAKMYRLNQILDCPDPVGQVFSEAFWKAGVLPNYPRICLLLSKNFPEHFSKLQLERVDKVALDALNDGTEVHLQSLEPWFQLLLDLMAFREQALRLILDLSSTVITLLPHQNSLILHAFMDLFCSFIRVNLFSEKIPRKMMLQMYNLLHAMSRKDSDCDFYHRLVQFIDSYDPPLKGLQEDLKFVSPRIGEVLEAVGPVIFLSTDTRKLRNEGFLSPYHPRYPDILTNSAHPVRAQDLANVTSYREWVLLGYLVCPDELLRVTSIDIALVVLKENLILTVFRDEYALLHEDYQLYVLPRILESKKMAKSGRTKQKEADLEYSVAKHVEKMISEVHEQSLLSCDAIHHERRVLLKQEIGRMVLFFTDQPSLLAPNIQMVFSALALAQSEVIWYFQHVGIASSKSKAARAIPVDIDPNDPTIGFLLDGMDHLCCLVRKYIAGLKYGQTSL
;
A
#
# COMPACT_ATOMS: atom_id res chain seq x y z
N MET A 1 44.10 -25.50 -20.68
CA MET A 1 43.66 -26.79 -21.24
C MET A 1 42.15 -26.86 -20.96
N ALA A 2 41.31 -26.27 -21.81
CA ALA A 2 40.75 -26.85 -23.06
C ALA A 2 39.76 -28.00 -22.71
N ASN A 3 38.45 -28.00 -22.97
CA ASN A 3 37.57 -27.45 -24.04
C ASN A 3 36.15 -27.22 -23.43
N SER A 4 35.31 -26.22 -23.70
CA SER A 4 34.77 -25.57 -24.92
C SER A 4 33.90 -26.47 -25.82
N TRP A 5 32.58 -26.30 -25.78
CA TRP A 5 31.69 -26.58 -26.93
C TRP A 5 30.59 -25.50 -26.99
N GLN A 6 30.80 -24.55 -27.91
CA GLN A 6 29.79 -23.68 -28.50
C GLN A 6 29.28 -24.37 -29.78
N HIS A 7 27.99 -24.23 -30.09
CA HIS A 7 27.51 -24.37 -31.46
C HIS A 7 26.65 -23.15 -31.83
N TYR A 8 27.20 -22.33 -32.70
CA TYR A 8 26.51 -21.34 -33.52
C TYR A 8 25.82 -22.05 -34.70
N SER A 9 24.68 -21.52 -35.14
CA SER A 9 24.16 -21.73 -36.50
C SER A 9 24.07 -20.40 -37.23
N THR A 10 24.53 -20.44 -38.47
CA THR A 10 24.91 -19.38 -39.39
C THR A 10 23.70 -18.71 -40.06
N TYR A 11 23.76 -17.39 -40.23
CA TYR A 11 22.92 -16.61 -41.16
C TYR A 11 23.45 -16.78 -42.60
N ASP A 12 22.54 -16.93 -43.57
CA ASP A 12 22.86 -16.83 -45.01
C ASP A 12 22.06 -15.66 -45.63
N PRO A 13 22.71 -14.65 -46.25
CA PRO A 13 22.06 -13.45 -46.74
C PRO A 13 21.82 -13.55 -48.25
N SER A 14 20.70 -14.14 -48.66
CA SER A 14 20.17 -13.91 -50.00
C SER A 14 18.69 -14.22 -50.05
N LEU A 15 17.85 -13.17 -50.03
CA LEU A 15 16.58 -13.03 -50.77
C LEU A 15 15.78 -11.85 -50.21
N SER A 16 15.53 -10.85 -51.07
CA SER A 16 14.51 -9.82 -50.94
C SER A 16 14.26 -9.25 -52.34
N PRO A 17 13.11 -8.61 -52.63
CA PRO A 17 11.81 -8.67 -51.97
C PRO A 17 10.65 -8.89 -52.97
N ALA A 18 9.51 -9.43 -52.52
CA ALA A 18 8.26 -9.29 -53.25
C ALA A 18 7.06 -9.22 -52.31
N GLY A 19 6.30 -8.14 -52.42
CA GLY A 19 4.85 -8.14 -52.21
C GLY A 19 4.35 -7.86 -50.80
N VAL A 20 4.20 -6.57 -50.50
CA VAL A 20 3.28 -6.04 -49.48
C VAL A 20 1.87 -6.63 -49.67
N ARG A 21 1.33 -7.29 -48.64
CA ARG A 21 -0.11 -7.39 -48.40
C ARG A 21 -0.40 -7.15 -46.92
N SER A 22 -1.35 -6.24 -46.72
CA SER A 22 -1.89 -5.71 -45.46
C SER A 22 -2.17 -6.81 -44.44
N ARG A 23 -1.52 -6.74 -43.27
CA ARG A 23 -1.92 -7.50 -42.09
C ARG A 23 -2.85 -6.58 -41.29
N GLU A 24 -4.12 -6.93 -41.23
CA GLU A 24 -5.07 -6.33 -40.30
C GLU A 24 -4.48 -6.43 -38.89
N TRP A 25 -4.45 -5.30 -38.19
CA TRP A 25 -4.00 -5.21 -36.81
C TRP A 25 -5.02 -5.95 -35.92
N GLU A 26 -4.72 -7.18 -35.55
CA GLU A 26 -5.30 -7.79 -34.34
C GLU A 26 -4.74 -7.03 -33.13
N GLY A 27 -5.63 -6.44 -32.33
CA GLY A 27 -5.29 -5.64 -31.16
C GLY A 27 -4.56 -6.43 -30.07
N PRO A 28 -4.13 -5.77 -28.98
CA PRO A 28 -3.35 -6.40 -27.92
C PRO A 28 -4.13 -7.59 -27.33
N SER A 29 -3.48 -8.75 -27.30
CA SER A 29 -3.95 -9.98 -26.65
C SER A 29 -4.50 -9.65 -25.26
N SER A 30 -5.80 -9.78 -25.14
CA SER A 30 -6.58 -9.42 -23.96
C SER A 30 -6.20 -10.27 -22.76
N TRP A 31 -6.31 -9.66 -21.58
CA TRP A 31 -6.30 -10.20 -20.22
C TRP A 31 -7.00 -11.55 -19.97
N THR A 32 -7.69 -12.11 -20.97
CA THR A 32 -8.31 -13.43 -20.99
C THR A 32 -7.32 -14.58 -20.73
N GLU A 33 -6.02 -14.40 -20.98
CA GLU A 33 -5.01 -15.42 -20.64
C GLU A 33 -4.69 -15.49 -19.14
N TYR A 34 -4.96 -14.43 -18.37
CA TYR A 34 -4.72 -14.40 -16.92
C TYR A 34 -6.01 -14.54 -16.11
N LEU A 35 -7.16 -14.15 -16.67
CA LEU A 35 -8.46 -14.23 -16.03
C LEU A 35 -9.25 -15.38 -16.64
N GLY A 36 -9.43 -16.45 -15.87
CA GLY A 36 -10.27 -17.59 -16.27
C GLY A 36 -11.70 -17.16 -16.66
N PRO A 37 -12.44 -18.01 -17.40
CA PRO A 37 -13.63 -17.63 -18.18
C PRO A 37 -14.88 -17.20 -17.38
N ASP A 38 -14.83 -17.06 -16.06
CA ASP A 38 -16.04 -16.89 -15.23
C ASP A 38 -16.47 -15.44 -14.95
N MET A 39 -15.97 -14.46 -15.72
CA MET A 39 -16.35 -13.04 -15.61
C MET A 39 -16.94 -12.47 -16.90
N SER A 40 -17.83 -13.20 -17.57
CA SER A 40 -18.77 -12.60 -18.52
C SER A 40 -20.15 -12.45 -17.88
N SER A 41 -20.51 -11.23 -17.47
CA SER A 41 -21.88 -10.91 -17.05
C SER A 41 -22.82 -10.91 -18.25
N PRO A 42 -24.00 -11.56 -18.22
CA PRO A 42 -24.92 -11.60 -19.35
C PRO A 42 -25.88 -10.41 -19.31
N MET A 43 -25.58 -9.36 -20.07
CA MET A 43 -26.54 -8.34 -20.46
C MET A 43 -26.70 -8.39 -21.98
N THR A 44 -27.60 -9.26 -22.45
CA THR A 44 -28.47 -9.13 -23.66
C THR A 44 -28.86 -10.50 -24.21
N SER A 45 -30.12 -10.90 -24.07
CA SER A 45 -30.87 -11.51 -25.19
C SER A 45 -32.35 -11.68 -24.82
N ARG A 46 -33.21 -11.02 -25.59
CA ARG A 46 -34.67 -11.16 -25.60
C ARG A 46 -35.09 -12.49 -26.25
N VAL A 47 -36.09 -13.12 -25.65
CA VAL A 47 -37.26 -13.82 -26.24
C VAL A 47 -37.03 -14.72 -27.48
N SER A 48 -37.21 -16.03 -27.29
CA SER A 48 -37.92 -16.91 -28.24
C SER A 48 -38.38 -18.19 -27.53
N ARG A 49 -39.65 -18.55 -27.74
CA ARG A 49 -40.39 -19.64 -27.08
C ARG A 49 -40.79 -20.66 -28.14
N LYS A 50 -40.39 -21.93 -28.04
CA LYS A 50 -41.21 -23.12 -28.42
C LYS A 50 -40.57 -24.49 -28.12
N LYS A 51 -41.26 -25.23 -27.25
CA LYS A 51 -41.67 -26.66 -27.27
C LYS A 51 -40.70 -27.77 -27.75
N GLY A 52 -40.51 -28.75 -26.87
CA GLY A 52 -40.78 -30.17 -27.17
C GLY A 52 -39.78 -31.20 -26.63
N GLY A 53 -40.28 -32.18 -25.86
CA GLY A 53 -39.68 -33.53 -25.76
C GLY A 53 -38.97 -33.86 -24.44
N SER A 54 -39.43 -34.92 -23.78
CA SER A 54 -38.91 -35.50 -22.55
C SER A 54 -37.60 -36.27 -22.78
N ASP A 55 -36.73 -36.31 -21.76
CA ASP A 55 -36.50 -37.52 -20.95
C ASP A 55 -35.44 -37.26 -19.88
N GLY A 56 -35.60 -37.98 -18.76
CA GLY A 56 -35.00 -37.67 -17.48
C GLY A 56 -33.47 -37.78 -17.41
N GLN A 57 -32.89 -36.83 -16.68
CA GLN A 57 -31.70 -37.08 -15.87
C GLN A 57 -31.78 -36.20 -14.62
N VAL A 58 -31.87 -36.85 -13.48
CA VAL A 58 -31.77 -36.22 -12.16
C VAL A 58 -30.32 -35.75 -12.02
N GLN A 59 -30.06 -34.47 -12.28
CA GLN A 59 -28.83 -33.80 -11.86
C GLN A 59 -29.08 -33.10 -10.53
N SER A 60 -28.51 -33.71 -9.50
CA SER A 60 -28.23 -33.12 -8.20
C SER A 60 -27.62 -31.72 -8.39
N SER A 61 -28.25 -30.76 -7.72
CA SER A 61 -27.79 -29.38 -7.57
C SER A 61 -26.36 -29.34 -7.01
N CYS A 62 -25.38 -28.98 -7.84
CA CYS A 62 -24.05 -28.60 -7.39
C CYS A 62 -24.06 -27.12 -6.96
N GLY A 63 -24.64 -26.85 -5.79
CA GLY A 63 -24.42 -25.59 -5.07
C GLY A 63 -23.24 -25.78 -4.12
N GLY A 64 -22.03 -25.41 -4.53
CA GLY A 64 -20.86 -25.67 -3.67
C GLY A 64 -19.50 -25.07 -4.03
N TYR A 65 -19.32 -24.31 -5.12
CA TYR A 65 -17.98 -23.92 -5.59
C TYR A 65 -17.56 -22.45 -5.40
N HIS A 66 -18.38 -21.59 -4.79
CA HIS A 66 -18.03 -20.16 -4.67
C HIS A 66 -17.34 -19.76 -3.35
N LYS A 67 -17.28 -20.61 -2.34
CA LYS A 67 -16.80 -20.20 -1.00
C LYS A 67 -15.27 -20.09 -0.86
N GLY A 68 -14.48 -20.65 -1.77
CA GLY A 68 -13.01 -20.61 -1.72
C GLY A 68 -12.32 -19.63 -2.67
N LEU A 69 -13.05 -19.07 -3.65
CA LEU A 69 -12.45 -18.26 -4.72
C LEU A 69 -12.02 -16.87 -4.24
N ASN A 70 -12.78 -16.25 -3.33
CA ASN A 70 -12.51 -14.87 -2.91
C ASN A 70 -11.14 -14.70 -2.25
N LEU A 71 -10.68 -15.67 -1.44
CA LEU A 71 -9.37 -15.58 -0.80
C LEU A 71 -8.20 -15.77 -1.79
N GLY A 72 -8.39 -16.60 -2.82
CA GLY A 72 -7.42 -16.72 -3.91
C GLY A 72 -7.25 -15.40 -4.66
N TRP A 73 -8.35 -14.71 -4.95
CA TRP A 73 -8.33 -13.38 -5.57
C TRP A 73 -7.69 -12.31 -4.67
N VAL A 74 -7.87 -12.39 -3.35
CA VAL A 74 -7.19 -11.48 -2.40
C VAL A 74 -5.69 -11.59 -2.54
N VAL A 75 -5.14 -12.82 -2.52
CA VAL A 75 -3.70 -13.04 -2.65
C VAL A 75 -3.19 -12.54 -4.01
N GLN A 76 -3.87 -12.91 -5.09
CA GLN A 76 -3.48 -12.49 -6.45
C GLN A 76 -3.49 -10.96 -6.62
N LEU A 77 -4.54 -10.28 -6.15
CA LEU A 77 -4.60 -8.81 -6.26
C LEU A 77 -3.56 -8.12 -5.36
N THR A 78 -3.19 -8.73 -4.24
CA THR A 78 -2.09 -8.22 -3.41
C THR A 78 -0.75 -8.32 -4.13
N GLU A 79 -0.47 -9.44 -4.80
CA GLU A 79 0.73 -9.58 -5.65
C GLU A 79 0.73 -8.60 -6.84
N VAL A 80 -0.43 -8.40 -7.47
CA VAL A 80 -0.59 -7.40 -8.55
C VAL A 80 -0.29 -5.99 -8.01
N ALA A 81 -0.77 -5.65 -6.82
CA ALA A 81 -0.50 -4.37 -6.19
C ALA A 81 1.00 -4.14 -5.99
N GLU A 82 1.74 -5.13 -5.50
CA GLU A 82 3.20 -5.07 -5.39
C GLU A 82 3.88 -4.86 -6.75
N GLY A 83 3.43 -5.58 -7.77
CA GLY A 83 3.92 -5.43 -9.15
C GLY A 83 3.68 -4.02 -9.70
N LEU A 84 2.51 -3.44 -9.47
CA LEU A 84 2.17 -2.07 -9.88
C LEU A 84 3.01 -1.03 -9.15
N MET A 85 3.17 -1.17 -7.83
CA MET A 85 4.04 -0.28 -7.05
C MET A 85 5.49 -0.40 -7.51
N ALA A 86 5.98 -1.60 -7.85
CA ALA A 86 7.32 -1.78 -8.40
C ALA A 86 7.50 -1.11 -9.78
N LYS A 87 6.50 -1.22 -10.67
CA LYS A 87 6.49 -0.51 -11.97
C LYS A 87 6.49 1.02 -11.77
N MET A 88 5.64 1.54 -10.89
CA MET A 88 5.58 2.97 -10.56
C MET A 88 6.88 3.47 -9.94
N TYR A 89 7.48 2.69 -9.02
CA TYR A 89 8.77 2.99 -8.42
C TYR A 89 9.87 3.10 -9.47
N ARG A 90 9.92 2.15 -10.41
CA ARG A 90 10.89 2.21 -11.52
C ARG A 90 10.66 3.42 -12.40
N LEU A 91 9.41 3.77 -12.71
CA LEU A 91 9.08 4.97 -13.46
C LEU A 91 9.55 6.23 -12.72
N ASN A 92 9.28 6.32 -11.42
CA ASN A 92 9.68 7.46 -10.59
C ASN A 92 11.20 7.66 -10.62
N GLN A 93 11.97 6.58 -10.52
CA GLN A 93 13.43 6.60 -10.65
C GLN A 93 13.90 7.06 -12.03
N ILE A 94 13.26 6.59 -13.11
CA ILE A 94 13.59 7.01 -14.48
C ILE A 94 13.32 8.51 -14.65
N LEU A 95 12.24 9.00 -14.05
CA LEU A 95 11.80 10.39 -14.12
C LEU A 95 12.49 11.32 -13.11
N ASP A 96 13.44 10.83 -12.31
CA ASP A 96 14.14 11.61 -11.27
C ASP A 96 13.17 12.18 -10.21
N CYS A 97 12.26 11.33 -9.73
CA CYS A 97 11.29 11.60 -8.65
C CYS A 97 10.56 12.94 -8.80
N PRO A 98 9.76 13.12 -9.86
CA PRO A 98 9.03 14.36 -10.12
C PRO A 98 8.07 14.74 -8.99
N ASP A 99 7.67 16.01 -8.96
CA ASP A 99 6.53 16.50 -8.19
C ASP A 99 5.41 16.93 -9.15
N PRO A 100 4.50 16.00 -9.55
CA PRO A 100 3.40 16.33 -10.45
C PRO A 100 2.39 17.31 -9.85
N VAL A 101 2.25 17.35 -8.53
CA VAL A 101 1.29 18.20 -7.82
C VAL A 101 1.77 19.64 -7.79
N GLY A 102 3.04 19.86 -7.41
CA GLY A 102 3.70 21.16 -7.48
C GLY A 102 4.14 21.56 -8.90
N GLN A 103 4.06 20.63 -9.85
CA GLN A 103 4.52 20.78 -11.24
C GLN A 103 6.00 21.17 -11.35
N VAL A 104 6.81 20.56 -10.50
CA VAL A 104 8.26 20.75 -10.47
C VAL A 104 8.92 19.54 -11.13
N PHE A 105 9.65 19.80 -12.22
CA PHE A 105 10.30 18.78 -13.04
C PHE A 105 11.77 19.15 -13.26
N SER A 106 12.69 18.23 -12.96
CA SER A 106 14.12 18.44 -13.11
C SER A 106 14.57 18.41 -14.58
N GLU A 107 15.81 18.80 -14.86
CA GLU A 107 16.36 18.63 -16.21
C GLU A 107 16.52 17.13 -16.56
N ALA A 108 16.80 16.28 -15.57
CA ALA A 108 16.92 14.83 -15.75
C ALA A 108 15.58 14.19 -16.14
N PHE A 109 14.47 14.65 -15.56
CA PHE A 109 13.11 14.25 -15.96
C PHE A 109 12.90 14.36 -17.48
N TRP A 110 13.23 15.51 -18.06
CA TRP A 110 13.04 15.74 -19.50
C TRP A 110 14.05 14.98 -20.37
N LYS A 111 15.28 14.78 -19.87
CA LYS A 111 16.31 14.00 -20.55
C LYS A 111 16.05 12.50 -20.53
N ALA A 112 15.20 12.00 -19.63
CA ALA A 112 14.84 10.59 -19.54
C ALA A 112 14.14 10.05 -20.80
N GLY A 113 13.54 10.94 -21.61
CA GLY A 113 12.96 10.57 -22.92
C GLY A 113 11.65 9.78 -22.83
N VAL A 114 11.10 9.58 -21.64
CA VAL A 114 9.76 8.98 -21.46
C VAL A 114 8.68 9.90 -21.99
N LEU A 115 8.70 11.16 -21.54
CA LEU A 115 7.85 12.23 -22.05
C LEU A 115 8.67 13.10 -23.02
N PRO A 116 8.05 13.65 -24.07
CA PRO A 116 8.72 14.57 -24.97
C PRO A 116 9.29 15.79 -24.22
N ASN A 117 10.51 16.20 -24.58
CA ASN A 117 11.18 17.36 -24.00
C ASN A 117 10.65 18.68 -24.60
N TYR A 118 9.35 18.90 -24.46
CA TYR A 118 8.66 20.13 -24.84
C TYR A 118 7.84 20.65 -23.64
N PRO A 119 8.51 21.17 -22.59
CA PRO A 119 7.88 21.42 -21.29
C PRO A 119 6.66 22.33 -21.36
N ARG A 120 6.64 23.33 -22.24
CA ARG A 120 5.51 24.26 -22.39
C ARG A 120 4.22 23.54 -22.81
N ILE A 121 4.32 22.62 -23.78
CA ILE A 121 3.18 21.83 -24.25
C ILE A 121 2.77 20.84 -23.16
N CYS A 122 3.72 20.07 -22.62
CA CYS A 122 3.46 19.07 -21.58
C CYS A 122 2.77 19.65 -20.34
N LEU A 123 3.27 20.80 -19.85
CA LEU A 123 2.69 21.50 -18.70
C LEU A 123 1.31 22.06 -19.00
N LEU A 124 1.06 22.58 -20.21
CA LEU A 124 -0.25 23.07 -20.59
C LEU A 124 -1.29 21.95 -20.62
N LEU A 125 -0.94 20.81 -21.21
CA LEU A 125 -1.79 19.61 -21.24
C LEU A 125 -2.13 19.14 -19.82
N SER A 126 -1.12 19.08 -18.94
CA SER A 126 -1.32 18.64 -17.55
C SER A 126 -2.15 19.62 -16.72
N LYS A 127 -1.97 20.94 -16.90
CA LYS A 127 -2.69 21.98 -16.14
C LYS A 127 -4.17 22.07 -16.50
N ASN A 128 -4.51 21.90 -17.78
CA ASN A 128 -5.88 22.05 -18.26
C ASN A 128 -6.66 20.74 -18.26
N PHE A 129 -6.07 19.62 -17.85
CA PHE A 129 -6.78 18.37 -17.64
C PHE A 129 -8.03 18.60 -16.76
N PRO A 130 -9.23 18.07 -17.10
CA PRO A 130 -9.52 17.06 -18.15
C PRO A 130 -9.87 17.63 -19.54
N GLU A 131 -9.58 18.90 -19.82
CA GLU A 131 -9.89 19.52 -21.12
C GLU A 131 -9.15 18.81 -22.28
N HIS A 132 -9.87 18.55 -23.37
CA HIS A 132 -9.32 17.88 -24.55
C HIS A 132 -8.29 18.75 -25.28
N PHE A 133 -7.19 18.15 -25.78
CA PHE A 133 -6.11 18.89 -26.43
C PHE A 133 -6.59 19.74 -27.62
N SER A 134 -7.62 19.33 -28.36
CA SER A 134 -8.15 20.10 -29.50
C SER A 134 -8.73 21.46 -29.11
N LYS A 135 -9.08 21.66 -27.84
CA LYS A 135 -9.55 22.96 -27.32
C LYS A 135 -8.39 23.85 -26.86
N LEU A 136 -7.24 23.23 -26.61
CA LEU A 136 -6.02 23.91 -26.21
C LEU A 136 -5.33 24.41 -27.47
N GLN A 137 -5.15 25.72 -27.61
CA GLN A 137 -4.56 26.34 -28.80
C GLN A 137 -3.03 26.10 -28.85
N LEU A 138 -2.61 24.83 -28.97
CA LEU A 138 -1.22 24.38 -28.83
C LEU A 138 -0.26 25.12 -29.78
N GLU A 139 -0.69 25.38 -31.01
CA GLU A 139 0.09 26.14 -32.00
C GLU A 139 0.46 27.55 -31.54
N ARG A 140 -0.40 28.20 -30.74
CA ARG A 140 -0.13 29.54 -30.20
C ARG A 140 0.86 29.50 -29.04
N VAL A 141 1.02 28.35 -28.39
CA VAL A 141 1.91 28.18 -27.25
C VAL A 141 3.34 27.92 -27.71
N ASP A 142 3.52 26.95 -28.60
CA ASP A 142 4.83 26.62 -29.14
C ASP A 142 4.71 25.84 -30.46
N LYS A 143 4.60 26.57 -31.58
CA LYS A 143 4.48 25.96 -32.91
C LYS A 143 5.69 25.11 -33.28
N VAL A 144 6.91 25.57 -32.97
CA VAL A 144 8.14 24.87 -33.35
C VAL A 144 8.24 23.53 -32.61
N ALA A 145 7.90 23.51 -31.33
CA ALA A 145 7.84 22.27 -30.56
C ALA A 145 6.75 21.32 -31.06
N LEU A 146 5.59 21.85 -31.47
CA LEU A 146 4.49 21.05 -31.99
C LEU A 146 4.82 20.42 -33.35
N ASP A 147 5.44 21.18 -34.25
CA ASP A 147 5.91 20.68 -35.55
C ASP A 147 6.96 19.56 -35.33
N ALA A 148 7.90 19.77 -34.41
CA ALA A 148 8.91 18.76 -34.06
C ALA A 148 8.33 17.51 -33.36
N LEU A 149 7.27 17.67 -32.55
CA LEU A 149 6.54 16.55 -31.95
C LEU A 149 5.88 15.71 -33.05
N ASN A 150 5.27 16.37 -34.03
CA ASN A 150 4.62 15.71 -35.16
C ASN A 150 5.63 14.91 -36.00
N ASP A 151 6.81 15.46 -36.28
CA ASP A 151 7.89 14.78 -36.99
C ASP A 151 8.41 13.53 -36.24
N GLY A 152 8.38 13.54 -34.90
CA GLY A 152 8.85 12.47 -34.02
C GLY A 152 7.76 11.56 -33.43
N THR A 153 6.52 11.66 -33.92
CA THR A 153 5.32 11.08 -33.27
C THR A 153 5.48 9.59 -32.91
N GLU A 154 5.87 8.75 -33.87
CA GLU A 154 5.97 7.31 -33.67
C GLU A 154 6.98 6.90 -32.59
N VAL A 155 8.10 7.64 -32.49
CA VAL A 155 9.15 7.37 -31.49
C VAL A 155 8.63 7.71 -30.10
N HIS A 156 7.95 8.86 -29.96
CA HIS A 156 7.36 9.28 -28.69
C HIS A 156 6.18 8.40 -28.26
N LEU A 157 5.39 7.90 -29.21
CA LEU A 157 4.30 6.98 -28.93
C LEU A 157 4.86 5.66 -28.39
N GLN A 158 5.88 5.09 -29.05
CA GLN A 158 6.54 3.87 -28.60
C GLN A 158 7.18 4.01 -27.20
N SER A 159 7.76 5.17 -26.88
CA SER A 159 8.36 5.40 -25.56
C SER A 159 7.31 5.53 -24.45
N LEU A 160 6.15 6.09 -24.77
CA LEU A 160 5.08 6.37 -23.81
C LEU A 160 4.09 5.21 -23.63
N GLU A 161 3.98 4.32 -24.63
CA GLU A 161 3.08 3.17 -24.64
C GLU A 161 3.12 2.32 -23.36
N PRO A 162 4.28 1.87 -22.83
CA PRO A 162 4.30 1.03 -21.64
C PRO A 162 3.71 1.73 -20.41
N TRP A 163 3.81 3.05 -20.38
CA TRP A 163 3.34 3.88 -19.28
C TRP A 163 1.88 4.28 -19.43
N PHE A 164 1.36 4.35 -20.66
CA PHE A 164 -0.07 4.37 -20.91
C PHE A 164 -0.73 3.05 -20.48
N GLN A 165 -0.12 1.91 -20.78
CA GLN A 165 -0.57 0.60 -20.30
C GLN A 165 -0.58 0.53 -18.76
N LEU A 166 0.40 1.13 -18.09
CA LEU A 166 0.38 1.25 -16.62
C LEU A 166 -0.87 2.00 -16.12
N LEU A 167 -1.36 3.04 -16.81
CA LEU A 167 -2.59 3.74 -16.42
C LEU A 167 -3.83 2.84 -16.57
N LEU A 168 -3.86 2.01 -17.62
CA LEU A 168 -4.91 1.00 -17.81
C LEU A 168 -4.86 -0.06 -16.71
N ASP A 169 -3.66 -0.55 -16.37
CA ASP A 169 -3.46 -1.53 -15.29
C ASP A 169 -3.94 -0.95 -13.94
N LEU A 170 -3.62 0.32 -13.65
CA LEU A 170 -4.06 1.01 -12.43
C LEU A 170 -5.58 1.14 -12.35
N MET A 171 -6.23 1.48 -13.45
CA MET A 171 -7.69 1.56 -13.54
C MET A 171 -8.33 0.19 -13.29
N ALA A 172 -7.86 -0.84 -13.99
CA ALA A 172 -8.37 -2.20 -13.84
C ALA A 172 -8.17 -2.73 -12.41
N PHE A 173 -6.98 -2.53 -11.83
CA PHE A 173 -6.69 -2.91 -10.45
C PHE A 173 -7.62 -2.20 -9.47
N ARG A 174 -7.80 -0.87 -9.59
CA ARG A 174 -8.67 -0.11 -8.67
C ARG A 174 -10.09 -0.67 -8.69
N GLU A 175 -10.66 -0.90 -9.87
CA GLU A 175 -12.02 -1.42 -10.02
C GLU A 175 -12.18 -2.82 -9.39
N GLN A 176 -11.26 -3.75 -9.69
CA GLN A 176 -11.36 -5.13 -9.20
C GLN A 176 -11.06 -5.25 -7.71
N ALA A 177 -10.03 -4.55 -7.22
CA ALA A 177 -9.66 -4.56 -5.81
C ALA A 177 -10.74 -3.90 -4.95
N LEU A 178 -11.28 -2.75 -5.37
CA LEU A 178 -12.37 -2.09 -4.63
C LEU A 178 -13.62 -2.97 -4.57
N ARG A 179 -13.99 -3.62 -5.69
CA ARG A 179 -15.10 -4.57 -5.73
C ARG A 179 -14.90 -5.71 -4.73
N LEU A 180 -13.71 -6.32 -4.69
CA LEU A 180 -13.42 -7.42 -3.77
C LEU A 180 -13.39 -6.95 -2.31
N ILE A 181 -12.81 -5.78 -2.03
CA ILE A 181 -12.81 -5.19 -0.69
C ILE A 181 -14.25 -4.96 -0.19
N LEU A 182 -15.13 -4.42 -1.04
CA LEU A 182 -16.55 -4.22 -0.72
C LEU A 182 -17.28 -5.54 -0.46
N ASP A 183 -17.06 -6.54 -1.33
CA ASP A 183 -17.65 -7.87 -1.18
C ASP A 183 -17.21 -8.52 0.16
N LEU A 184 -15.93 -8.40 0.53
CA LEU A 184 -15.38 -8.93 1.79
C LEU A 184 -15.85 -8.15 3.03
N SER A 185 -15.91 -6.82 2.95
CA SER A 185 -16.33 -6.00 4.09
C SER A 185 -17.81 -6.20 4.45
N SER A 186 -18.62 -6.55 3.45
CA SER A 186 -20.06 -6.85 3.60
C SER A 186 -20.36 -8.21 4.25
N THR A 187 -19.34 -9.05 4.47
CA THR A 187 -19.54 -10.35 5.10
C THR A 187 -20.01 -10.20 6.55
N VAL A 188 -20.85 -11.12 7.02
CA VAL A 188 -21.40 -11.09 8.40
C VAL A 188 -20.35 -11.48 9.45
N ILE A 189 -19.23 -12.07 9.04
CA ILE A 189 -18.19 -12.54 9.96
C ILE A 189 -17.49 -11.35 10.62
N THR A 190 -17.43 -11.32 11.94
CA THR A 190 -16.59 -10.35 12.67
C THR A 190 -15.12 -10.70 12.49
N LEU A 191 -14.31 -9.76 12.05
CA LEU A 191 -12.87 -9.94 11.90
C LEU A 191 -12.17 -9.58 13.21
N LEU A 192 -11.59 -10.58 13.88
CA LEU A 192 -10.94 -10.46 15.17
C LEU A 192 -9.56 -11.15 15.14
N PRO A 193 -8.48 -10.50 15.64
CA PRO A 193 -7.12 -11.04 15.57
C PRO A 193 -6.96 -12.46 16.11
N HIS A 194 -7.69 -12.79 17.19
CA HIS A 194 -7.56 -14.07 17.89
C HIS A 194 -8.49 -15.17 17.35
N GLN A 195 -9.48 -14.82 16.52
CA GLN A 195 -10.49 -15.77 16.04
C GLN A 195 -10.25 -16.19 14.59
N ASN A 196 -9.92 -15.22 13.73
CA ASN A 196 -9.77 -15.44 12.30
C ASN A 196 -8.61 -14.61 11.72
N SER A 197 -7.47 -14.67 12.40
CA SER A 197 -6.21 -13.96 12.05
C SER A 197 -5.88 -14.03 10.55
N LEU A 198 -5.90 -15.22 9.95
CA LEU A 198 -5.52 -15.39 8.54
C LEU A 198 -6.45 -14.61 7.58
N ILE A 199 -7.76 -14.63 7.83
CA ILE A 199 -8.75 -13.94 7.00
C ILE A 199 -8.64 -12.43 7.23
N LEU A 200 -8.48 -12.02 8.50
CA LEU A 200 -8.28 -10.63 8.88
C LEU A 200 -7.05 -10.04 8.18
N HIS A 201 -5.90 -10.72 8.27
CA HIS A 201 -4.66 -10.28 7.63
C HIS A 201 -4.83 -10.24 6.11
N ALA A 202 -5.35 -11.29 5.48
CA ALA A 202 -5.55 -11.28 4.02
C ALA A 202 -6.44 -10.10 3.56
N PHE A 203 -7.54 -9.82 4.27
CA PHE A 203 -8.40 -8.67 3.98
C PHE A 203 -7.66 -7.33 4.14
N MET A 204 -6.98 -7.15 5.27
CA MET A 204 -6.29 -5.90 5.57
C MET A 204 -5.04 -5.69 4.70
N ASP A 205 -4.35 -6.75 4.28
CA ASP A 205 -3.20 -6.68 3.38
C ASP A 205 -3.63 -6.18 2.00
N LEU A 206 -4.74 -6.70 1.45
CA LEU A 206 -5.33 -6.17 0.21
C LEU A 206 -5.81 -4.72 0.39
N PHE A 207 -6.49 -4.41 1.49
CA PHE A 207 -6.95 -3.05 1.79
C PHE A 207 -5.79 -2.05 1.84
N CYS A 208 -4.73 -2.35 2.59
CA CYS A 208 -3.55 -1.50 2.67
C CYS A 208 -2.81 -1.41 1.32
N SER A 209 -2.71 -2.51 0.57
CA SER A 209 -2.10 -2.51 -0.77
C SER A 209 -2.88 -1.67 -1.76
N PHE A 210 -4.22 -1.74 -1.72
CA PHE A 210 -5.10 -0.88 -2.51
C PHE A 210 -4.86 0.60 -2.21
N ILE A 211 -4.75 0.97 -0.94
CA ILE A 211 -4.45 2.36 -0.54
C ILE A 211 -3.07 2.77 -1.05
N ARG A 212 -2.03 1.96 -0.81
CA ARG A 212 -0.65 2.28 -1.22
C ARG A 212 -0.50 2.47 -2.73
N VAL A 213 -1.09 1.61 -3.55
CA VAL A 213 -1.08 1.78 -5.01
C VAL A 213 -1.68 3.12 -5.42
N ASN A 214 -2.81 3.50 -4.83
CA ASN A 214 -3.49 4.74 -5.18
C ASN A 214 -2.75 5.97 -4.66
N LEU A 215 -2.21 5.95 -3.44
CA LEU A 215 -1.35 7.02 -2.92
C LEU A 215 -0.08 7.18 -3.77
N PHE A 216 0.56 6.08 -4.15
CA PHE A 216 1.75 6.15 -4.99
C PHE A 216 1.45 6.74 -6.37
N SER A 217 0.25 6.49 -6.90
CA SER A 217 -0.15 7.01 -8.21
C SER A 217 -0.13 8.55 -8.28
N GLU A 218 -0.21 9.27 -7.16
CA GLU A 218 -0.06 10.73 -7.10
C GLU A 218 1.35 11.21 -7.50
N LYS A 219 2.38 10.40 -7.23
CA LYS A 219 3.78 10.71 -7.57
C LYS A 219 4.09 10.54 -9.05
N ILE A 220 3.18 9.96 -9.82
CA ILE A 220 3.32 9.75 -11.26
C ILE A 220 2.56 10.86 -12.02
N PRO A 221 3.11 11.44 -13.11
CA PRO A 221 2.45 12.50 -13.88
C PRO A 221 1.31 11.96 -14.78
N ARG A 222 0.32 11.28 -14.18
CA ARG A 222 -0.78 10.56 -14.85
C ARG A 222 -1.53 11.41 -15.87
N LYS A 223 -1.87 12.66 -15.50
CA LYS A 223 -2.59 13.62 -16.37
C LYS A 223 -1.78 13.97 -17.62
N MET A 224 -0.48 14.25 -17.43
CA MET A 224 0.44 14.60 -18.51
C MET A 224 0.64 13.43 -19.46
N MET A 225 0.86 12.23 -18.91
CA MET A 225 1.04 11.01 -19.68
C MET A 225 -0.18 10.70 -20.55
N LEU A 226 -1.39 10.74 -19.97
CA LEU A 226 -2.63 10.46 -20.71
C LEU A 226 -2.87 11.46 -21.84
N GLN A 227 -2.76 12.76 -21.55
CA GLN A 227 -3.01 13.81 -22.55
C GLN A 227 -1.95 13.80 -23.66
N MET A 228 -0.68 13.59 -23.31
CA MET A 228 0.40 13.51 -24.30
C MET A 228 0.24 12.28 -25.19
N TYR A 229 -0.11 11.13 -24.61
CA TYR A 229 -0.36 9.92 -25.38
C TYR A 229 -1.53 10.10 -26.35
N ASN A 230 -2.64 10.70 -25.91
CA ASN A 230 -3.79 10.95 -26.78
C ASN A 230 -3.46 11.92 -27.93
N LEU A 231 -2.68 12.98 -27.65
CA LEU A 231 -2.21 13.91 -28.68
C LEU A 231 -1.35 13.21 -29.74
N LEU A 232 -0.36 12.40 -29.30
CA LEU A 232 0.51 11.65 -30.20
C LEU A 232 -0.25 10.61 -31.02
N HIS A 233 -1.22 9.92 -30.39
CA HIS A 233 -2.08 8.97 -31.10
C HIS A 233 -2.91 9.65 -32.19
N ALA A 234 -3.52 10.81 -31.88
CA ALA A 234 -4.29 11.59 -32.84
C ALA A 234 -3.44 12.08 -34.03
N MET A 235 -2.20 12.51 -33.77
CA MET A 235 -1.23 12.90 -34.81
C MET A 235 -0.89 11.73 -35.75
N SER A 236 -0.73 10.51 -35.21
CA SER A 236 -0.46 9.31 -35.99
C SER A 236 -1.69 8.82 -36.78
N ARG A 237 -2.91 8.94 -36.23
CA ARG A 237 -4.11 8.24 -36.73
C ARG A 237 -5.26 9.11 -37.26
N LYS A 238 -4.98 10.30 -37.80
CA LYS A 238 -5.97 11.22 -38.41
C LYS A 238 -7.02 11.74 -37.41
N ASP A 239 -6.56 12.31 -36.29
CA ASP A 239 -7.38 13.00 -35.29
C ASP A 239 -8.38 12.11 -34.52
N SER A 240 -8.14 10.80 -34.43
CA SER A 240 -8.91 9.93 -33.54
C SER A 240 -8.28 9.82 -32.15
N ASP A 241 -9.13 9.95 -31.13
CA ASP A 241 -8.75 9.63 -29.75
C ASP A 241 -8.31 8.18 -29.61
N CYS A 242 -7.42 7.92 -28.67
CA CYS A 242 -7.00 6.56 -28.37
C CYS A 242 -8.13 5.78 -27.68
N ASP A 243 -8.15 4.46 -27.88
CA ASP A 243 -9.08 3.59 -27.18
C ASP A 243 -8.95 3.77 -25.66
N PHE A 244 -10.07 3.73 -24.95
CA PHE A 244 -10.17 3.97 -23.50
C PHE A 244 -9.82 5.38 -23.00
N TYR A 245 -9.45 6.34 -23.85
CA TYR A 245 -9.10 7.71 -23.44
C TYR A 245 -10.11 8.31 -22.47
N HIS A 246 -11.39 8.38 -22.86
CA HIS A 246 -12.42 8.99 -22.02
C HIS A 246 -12.64 8.25 -20.69
N ARG A 247 -12.48 6.92 -20.67
CA ARG A 247 -12.60 6.13 -19.44
C ARG A 247 -11.43 6.42 -18.50
N LEU A 248 -10.22 6.54 -19.03
CA LEU A 248 -9.04 6.94 -18.27
C LEU A 248 -9.12 8.38 -17.78
N VAL A 249 -9.69 9.30 -18.57
CA VAL A 249 -9.95 10.68 -18.14
C VAL A 249 -10.90 10.67 -16.94
N GLN A 250 -12.04 9.98 -17.05
CA GLN A 250 -13.01 9.85 -15.96
C GLN A 250 -12.38 9.18 -14.73
N PHE A 251 -11.60 8.12 -14.93
CA PHE A 251 -10.87 7.45 -13.88
C PHE A 251 -9.96 8.44 -13.16
N ILE A 252 -8.99 9.07 -13.83
CA ILE A 252 -8.05 9.99 -13.17
C ILE A 252 -8.77 11.16 -12.50
N ASP A 253 -9.77 11.75 -13.15
CA ASP A 253 -10.52 12.92 -12.63
C ASP A 253 -11.36 12.56 -11.39
N SER A 254 -11.96 11.38 -11.37
CA SER A 254 -12.87 10.94 -10.28
C SER A 254 -12.20 10.85 -8.91
N TYR A 255 -10.89 10.62 -8.87
CA TYR A 255 -10.13 10.47 -7.63
C TYR A 255 -8.89 11.37 -7.56
N ASP A 256 -8.90 12.56 -8.16
CA ASP A 256 -7.78 13.51 -8.00
C ASP A 256 -8.09 14.59 -6.92
N PRO A 257 -7.26 14.74 -5.87
CA PRO A 257 -6.09 13.93 -5.53
C PRO A 257 -6.47 12.53 -4.98
N PRO A 258 -5.61 11.51 -5.13
CA PRO A 258 -5.94 10.11 -4.83
C PRO A 258 -6.56 9.83 -3.48
N LEU A 259 -6.05 10.49 -2.45
CA LEU A 259 -6.53 10.31 -1.09
C LEU A 259 -7.98 10.75 -0.90
N LYS A 260 -8.42 11.82 -1.59
CA LYS A 260 -9.81 12.27 -1.52
C LYS A 260 -10.77 11.24 -2.12
N GLY A 261 -10.43 10.70 -3.30
CA GLY A 261 -11.27 9.67 -3.91
C GLY A 261 -11.23 8.33 -3.15
N LEU A 262 -10.12 8.00 -2.49
CA LEU A 262 -10.07 6.85 -1.58
C LEU A 262 -11.07 6.98 -0.42
N GLN A 263 -11.18 8.16 0.20
CA GLN A 263 -12.14 8.39 1.29
C GLN A 263 -13.60 8.23 0.84
N GLU A 264 -13.93 8.66 -0.39
CA GLU A 264 -15.29 8.49 -0.92
C GLU A 264 -15.58 7.02 -1.29
N ASP A 265 -14.65 6.35 -1.96
CA ASP A 265 -14.82 4.95 -2.40
C ASP A 265 -14.93 3.98 -1.22
N LEU A 266 -14.18 4.22 -0.15
CA LEU A 266 -14.11 3.33 1.03
C LEU A 266 -15.16 3.66 2.09
N LYS A 267 -16.06 4.61 1.85
CA LYS A 267 -17.09 5.01 2.82
C LYS A 267 -17.97 3.85 3.30
N PHE A 268 -18.34 2.92 2.41
CA PHE A 268 -19.13 1.73 2.77
C PHE A 268 -18.32 0.66 3.50
N VAL A 269 -16.99 0.68 3.35
CA VAL A 269 -16.06 -0.23 4.03
C VAL A 269 -15.69 0.30 5.41
N SER A 270 -15.76 1.63 5.59
CA SER A 270 -15.36 2.39 6.78
C SER A 270 -15.77 1.73 8.11
N PRO A 271 -17.04 1.35 8.35
CA PRO A 271 -17.44 0.77 9.64
C PRO A 271 -16.68 -0.52 10.00
N ARG A 272 -16.43 -1.37 8.99
CA ARG A 272 -15.69 -2.62 9.17
C ARG A 272 -14.23 -2.36 9.51
N ILE A 273 -13.62 -1.35 8.89
CA ILE A 273 -12.25 -0.94 9.19
C ILE A 273 -12.17 -0.45 10.63
N GLY A 274 -13.11 0.40 11.07
CA GLY A 274 -13.17 0.87 12.44
C GLY A 274 -13.24 -0.26 13.48
N GLU A 275 -14.08 -1.27 13.26
CA GLU A 275 -14.14 -2.47 14.13
C GLU A 275 -12.81 -3.21 14.20
N VAL A 276 -12.15 -3.39 13.05
CA VAL A 276 -10.85 -4.05 12.97
C VAL A 276 -9.78 -3.27 13.73
N LEU A 277 -9.74 -1.95 13.56
CA LEU A 277 -8.74 -1.08 14.22
C LEU A 277 -8.92 -1.06 15.74
N GLU A 278 -10.17 -1.05 16.23
CA GLU A 278 -10.44 -1.19 17.67
C GLU A 278 -10.03 -2.56 18.20
N ALA A 279 -10.24 -3.63 17.42
CA ALA A 279 -9.88 -4.99 17.82
C ALA A 279 -8.37 -5.21 17.97
N VAL A 280 -7.53 -4.51 17.19
CA VAL A 280 -6.06 -4.57 17.31
C VAL A 280 -5.50 -3.60 18.35
N GLY A 281 -6.27 -2.61 18.80
CA GLY A 281 -5.88 -1.58 19.77
C GLY A 281 -5.17 -2.11 21.03
N PRO A 282 -5.67 -3.17 21.71
CA PRO A 282 -5.00 -3.74 22.88
C PRO A 282 -3.55 -4.17 22.65
N VAL A 283 -3.25 -4.73 21.46
CA VAL A 283 -1.89 -5.17 21.09
C VAL A 283 -1.00 -3.95 20.83
N ILE A 284 -1.54 -2.92 20.18
CA ILE A 284 -0.84 -1.65 19.95
C ILE A 284 -0.47 -1.00 21.29
N PHE A 285 -1.41 -0.86 22.22
CA PHE A 285 -1.12 -0.29 23.54
C PHE A 285 -0.06 -1.09 24.31
N LEU A 286 -0.12 -2.43 24.25
CA LEU A 286 0.89 -3.28 24.89
C LEU A 286 2.29 -3.04 24.30
N SER A 287 2.38 -2.89 22.98
CA SER A 287 3.66 -2.71 22.28
C SER A 287 4.39 -1.40 22.60
N THR A 288 3.66 -0.39 23.07
CA THR A 288 4.23 0.91 23.44
C THR A 288 4.67 0.95 24.89
N ASP A 289 4.17 0.07 25.75
CA ASP A 289 4.54 0.01 27.17
C ASP A 289 5.79 -0.86 27.38
N THR A 290 6.97 -0.29 27.10
CA THR A 290 8.29 -0.92 27.29
C THR A 290 8.50 -1.45 28.71
N ARG A 291 7.96 -0.75 29.72
CA ARG A 291 8.04 -1.13 31.13
C ARG A 291 7.23 -2.39 31.39
N LYS A 292 6.01 -2.46 30.89
CA LYS A 292 5.16 -3.65 31.01
C LYS A 292 5.73 -4.82 30.21
N LEU A 293 6.25 -4.57 29.00
CA LEU A 293 6.95 -5.59 28.20
C LEU A 293 8.08 -6.26 28.99
N ARG A 294 8.88 -5.44 29.68
CA ARG A 294 9.99 -5.89 30.54
C ARG A 294 9.51 -6.59 31.80
N ASN A 295 8.61 -5.98 32.55
CA ASN A 295 8.20 -6.45 33.88
C ASN A 295 7.43 -7.78 33.84
N GLU A 296 6.63 -7.97 32.81
CA GLU A 296 5.88 -9.22 32.58
C GLU A 296 6.71 -10.25 31.79
N GLY A 297 7.89 -9.87 31.28
CA GLY A 297 8.81 -10.77 30.60
C GLY A 297 8.27 -11.34 29.29
N PHE A 298 7.48 -10.57 28.53
CA PHE A 298 6.86 -11.05 27.27
C PHE A 298 7.90 -11.50 26.22
N LEU A 299 9.10 -10.93 26.26
CA LEU A 299 10.22 -11.25 25.39
C LEU A 299 11.40 -11.86 26.17
N SER A 300 11.19 -12.29 27.41
CA SER A 300 12.27 -12.85 28.23
C SER A 300 12.25 -14.38 28.15
N PRO A 301 13.40 -15.05 27.85
CA PRO A 301 13.47 -16.50 27.79
C PRO A 301 13.30 -17.19 29.16
N TYR A 302 13.39 -16.44 30.26
CA TYR A 302 13.12 -16.90 31.62
C TYR A 302 12.12 -15.96 32.31
N HIS A 303 11.31 -16.51 33.21
CA HIS A 303 10.31 -15.70 33.93
C HIS A 303 11.01 -14.76 34.93
N PRO A 304 10.80 -13.42 34.87
CA PRO A 304 11.47 -12.48 35.78
C PRO A 304 11.25 -12.77 37.27
N ARG A 305 10.11 -13.37 37.62
CA ARG A 305 9.77 -13.79 39.00
C ARG A 305 10.03 -15.26 39.34
N TYR A 306 10.24 -16.13 38.35
CA TYR A 306 10.35 -17.59 38.55
C TYR A 306 11.43 -18.17 37.61
N PRO A 307 12.71 -17.82 37.82
CA PRO A 307 13.80 -18.17 36.90
C PRO A 307 14.01 -19.68 36.76
N ASP A 308 13.55 -20.48 37.73
CA ASP A 308 13.64 -21.95 37.71
C ASP A 308 12.65 -22.59 36.72
N ILE A 309 11.65 -21.84 36.22
CA ILE A 309 10.70 -22.31 35.21
C ILE A 309 11.25 -21.95 33.83
N LEU A 310 11.96 -22.90 33.22
CA LEU A 310 12.62 -22.74 31.91
C LEU A 310 11.71 -23.09 30.72
N THR A 311 10.56 -23.70 30.99
CA THR A 311 9.58 -24.14 29.98
C THR A 311 8.29 -23.35 30.16
N ASN A 312 7.89 -22.63 29.10
CA ASN A 312 6.86 -21.59 29.05
C ASN A 312 7.36 -20.22 29.55
N SER A 313 7.72 -19.34 28.59
CA SER A 313 7.57 -17.90 28.81
C SER A 313 6.22 -17.60 29.49
N ALA A 314 6.16 -16.59 30.35
CA ALA A 314 4.98 -16.30 31.17
C ALA A 314 3.67 -16.20 30.33
N HIS A 315 3.78 -15.80 29.06
CA HIS A 315 2.65 -15.56 28.17
C HIS A 315 2.95 -15.84 26.68
N PRO A 316 3.01 -17.11 26.24
CA PRO A 316 3.31 -17.44 24.85
C PRO A 316 2.25 -16.87 23.89
N VAL A 317 0.98 -16.87 24.31
CA VAL A 317 -0.15 -16.34 23.52
C VAL A 317 -0.04 -14.83 23.31
N ARG A 318 0.31 -14.06 24.36
CA ARG A 318 0.45 -12.60 24.24
C ARG A 318 1.74 -12.18 23.55
N ALA A 319 2.78 -13.00 23.64
CA ALA A 319 3.99 -12.79 22.85
C ALA A 319 3.68 -12.95 21.36
N GLN A 320 2.91 -13.97 20.95
CA GLN A 320 2.55 -14.22 19.56
C GLN A 320 1.88 -13.01 18.88
N ASP A 321 0.96 -12.32 19.57
CA ASP A 321 0.26 -11.16 18.98
C ASP A 321 1.22 -10.00 18.66
N LEU A 322 2.33 -9.88 19.41
CA LEU A 322 3.35 -8.85 19.16
C LEU A 322 4.08 -9.05 17.82
N ALA A 323 4.08 -10.26 17.25
CA ALA A 323 4.66 -10.49 15.93
C ALA A 323 3.93 -9.73 14.82
N ASN A 324 2.64 -9.41 15.02
CA ASN A 324 1.81 -8.74 14.04
C ASN A 324 1.70 -7.21 14.26
N VAL A 325 2.37 -6.68 15.29
CA VAL A 325 2.18 -5.27 15.69
C VAL A 325 2.55 -4.29 14.59
N THR A 326 3.57 -4.61 13.78
CA THR A 326 3.99 -3.76 12.66
C THR A 326 2.84 -3.59 11.66
N SER A 327 2.20 -4.69 11.26
CA SER A 327 1.00 -4.64 10.41
C SER A 327 -0.12 -3.86 11.08
N TYR A 328 -0.39 -4.06 12.38
CA TYR A 328 -1.47 -3.37 13.07
C TYR A 328 -1.24 -1.85 13.17
N ARG A 329 0.01 -1.41 13.35
CA ARG A 329 0.38 0.01 13.31
C ARG A 329 0.15 0.59 11.92
N GLU A 330 0.56 -0.11 10.86
CA GLU A 330 0.32 0.33 9.48
C GLU A 330 -1.18 0.40 9.15
N TRP A 331 -1.96 -0.57 9.61
CA TRP A 331 -3.42 -0.58 9.45
C TRP A 331 -4.05 0.63 10.11
N VAL A 332 -3.60 1.02 11.31
CA VAL A 332 -4.07 2.23 11.99
C VAL A 332 -3.70 3.49 11.23
N LEU A 333 -2.45 3.61 10.77
CA LEU A 333 -1.98 4.79 10.02
C LEU A 333 -2.78 4.98 8.72
N LEU A 334 -2.93 3.92 7.92
CA LEU A 334 -3.64 3.95 6.63
C LEU A 334 -5.15 4.00 6.82
N GLY A 335 -5.68 3.21 7.75
CA GLY A 335 -7.12 3.05 7.98
C GLY A 335 -7.77 4.34 8.43
N TYR A 336 -7.24 5.03 9.45
CA TYR A 336 -7.80 6.32 9.87
C TYR A 336 -7.52 7.47 8.89
N LEU A 337 -6.52 7.34 8.01
CA LEU A 337 -6.26 8.30 6.94
C LEU A 337 -7.37 8.26 5.86
N VAL A 338 -7.81 7.07 5.46
CA VAL A 338 -8.85 6.89 4.43
C VAL A 338 -10.27 6.74 4.99
N CYS A 339 -10.42 6.39 6.27
CA CYS A 339 -11.69 6.26 6.98
C CYS A 339 -11.71 7.20 8.20
N PRO A 340 -11.71 8.53 7.98
CA PRO A 340 -11.53 9.51 9.06
C PRO A 340 -12.71 9.56 10.04
N ASP A 341 -13.92 9.23 9.60
CA ASP A 341 -15.12 9.21 10.45
C ASP A 341 -14.99 8.18 11.59
N GLU A 342 -14.18 7.14 11.40
CA GLU A 342 -13.96 6.09 12.38
C GLU A 342 -13.19 6.60 13.61
N LEU A 343 -12.47 7.72 13.50
CA LEU A 343 -11.82 8.40 14.63
C LEU A 343 -12.83 8.97 15.63
N LEU A 344 -14.09 9.14 15.25
CA LEU A 344 -15.16 9.63 16.11
C LEU A 344 -15.71 8.55 17.07
N ARG A 345 -15.19 7.32 17.01
CA ARG A 345 -15.44 6.35 18.08
C ARG A 345 -14.62 6.68 19.32
N VAL A 346 -15.14 6.24 20.47
CA VAL A 346 -14.65 6.65 21.80
C VAL A 346 -13.17 6.32 22.02
N THR A 347 -12.70 5.14 21.61
CA THR A 347 -11.32 4.68 21.85
C THR A 347 -10.40 4.84 20.64
N SER A 348 -10.96 5.15 19.47
CA SER A 348 -10.22 5.16 18.20
C SER A 348 -9.14 6.24 18.16
N ILE A 349 -9.40 7.40 18.75
CA ILE A 349 -8.40 8.48 18.82
C ILE A 349 -7.20 8.10 19.70
N ASP A 350 -7.42 7.39 20.80
CA ASP A 350 -6.32 6.96 21.68
C ASP A 350 -5.41 5.97 20.96
N ILE A 351 -5.99 5.05 20.16
CA ILE A 351 -5.23 4.11 19.33
C ILE A 351 -4.44 4.87 18.26
N ALA A 352 -5.11 5.77 17.51
CA ALA A 352 -4.48 6.55 16.46
C ALA A 352 -3.31 7.39 16.99
N LEU A 353 -3.48 8.03 18.15
CA LEU A 353 -2.47 8.89 18.76
C LEU A 353 -1.18 8.17 19.12
N VAL A 354 -1.28 6.93 19.61
CA VAL A 354 -0.09 6.13 19.90
C VAL A 354 0.76 5.99 18.64
N VAL A 355 0.13 5.62 17.52
CA VAL A 355 0.86 5.35 16.28
C VAL A 355 1.29 6.65 15.58
N LEU A 356 0.46 7.69 15.58
CA LEU A 356 0.78 9.00 15.01
C LEU A 356 1.94 9.69 15.75
N LYS A 357 2.04 9.54 17.08
CA LYS A 357 3.13 10.12 17.86
C LYS A 357 4.48 9.47 17.57
N GLU A 358 4.47 8.22 17.12
CA GLU A 358 5.66 7.42 16.86
C GLU A 358 6.23 7.61 15.44
N ASN A 359 5.45 8.13 14.48
CA ASN A 359 5.83 8.18 13.08
C ASN A 359 5.77 9.60 12.53
N LEU A 360 6.71 9.97 11.66
CA LEU A 360 6.70 11.25 10.94
C LEU A 360 6.29 11.08 9.48
N ILE A 361 6.53 9.89 8.94
CA ILE A 361 6.26 9.55 7.55
C ILE A 361 5.32 8.35 7.47
N LEU A 362 4.67 8.23 6.32
CA LEU A 362 3.93 7.05 5.92
C LEU A 362 4.66 6.40 4.74
N THR A 363 5.18 5.20 4.93
CA THR A 363 5.84 4.46 3.86
C THR A 363 4.83 3.98 2.83
N VAL A 364 5.01 4.43 1.59
CA VAL A 364 4.17 4.06 0.45
C VAL A 364 4.75 2.81 -0.22
N PHE A 365 6.03 2.85 -0.61
CA PHE A 365 6.72 1.70 -1.19
C PHE A 365 8.23 1.87 -1.09
N ARG A 366 8.93 0.94 -0.42
CA ARG A 366 10.39 1.00 -0.19
C ARG A 366 10.78 2.30 0.52
N ASP A 367 11.56 3.15 -0.15
CA ASP A 367 12.01 4.47 0.29
C ASP A 367 11.06 5.61 -0.13
N GLU A 368 10.01 5.32 -0.90
CA GLU A 368 8.99 6.32 -1.20
C GLU A 368 8.02 6.47 -0.04
N TYR A 369 7.88 7.70 0.45
CA TYR A 369 7.01 8.03 1.58
C TYR A 369 6.17 9.28 1.36
N ALA A 370 5.13 9.44 2.18
CA ALA A 370 4.35 10.67 2.32
C ALA A 370 4.56 11.27 3.73
N LEU A 371 4.38 12.58 3.86
CA LEU A 371 4.51 13.27 5.15
C LEU A 371 3.21 13.07 5.95
N LEU A 372 3.26 12.15 6.90
CA LEU A 372 2.09 11.61 7.60
C LEU A 372 1.20 12.71 8.19
N HIS A 373 1.80 13.63 8.94
CA HIS A 373 1.03 14.67 9.63
C HIS A 373 0.45 15.71 8.67
N GLU A 374 1.12 16.00 7.55
CA GLU A 374 0.60 16.92 6.54
C GLU A 374 -0.65 16.34 5.89
N ASP A 375 -0.66 15.05 5.59
CA ASP A 375 -1.83 14.36 5.05
C ASP A 375 -3.00 14.32 6.05
N TYR A 376 -2.72 14.07 7.33
CA TYR A 376 -3.75 14.13 8.38
C TYR A 376 -4.34 15.54 8.53
N GLN A 377 -3.51 16.58 8.46
CA GLN A 377 -3.99 17.97 8.49
C GLN A 377 -4.80 18.32 7.23
N LEU A 378 -4.39 17.85 6.06
CA LEU A 378 -4.99 18.22 4.79
C LEU A 378 -6.28 17.44 4.49
N TYR A 379 -6.38 16.16 4.89
CA TYR A 379 -7.46 15.27 4.46
C TYR A 379 -8.30 14.69 5.60
N VAL A 380 -7.77 14.58 6.83
CA VAL A 380 -8.53 14.05 7.98
C VAL A 380 -9.18 15.20 8.76
N LEU A 381 -8.40 16.21 9.14
CA LEU A 381 -8.88 17.33 9.95
C LEU A 381 -10.11 18.05 9.35
N PRO A 382 -10.20 18.33 8.03
CA PRO A 382 -11.39 18.93 7.45
C PRO A 382 -12.65 18.09 7.64
N ARG A 383 -12.56 16.75 7.54
CA ARG A 383 -13.68 15.82 7.75
C ARG A 383 -14.16 15.86 9.20
N ILE A 384 -13.23 15.84 10.16
CA ILE A 384 -13.57 15.97 11.58
C ILE A 384 -14.26 17.31 11.88
N LEU A 385 -13.79 18.40 11.26
CA LEU A 385 -14.41 19.73 11.40
C LEU A 385 -15.82 19.78 10.80
N GLU A 386 -16.06 19.09 9.68
CA GLU A 386 -17.41 18.93 9.10
C GLU A 386 -18.35 18.20 10.08
N SER A 387 -17.93 17.05 10.61
CA SER A 387 -18.72 16.27 11.58
C SER A 387 -19.01 17.07 12.86
N LYS A 388 -18.01 17.80 13.38
CA LYS A 388 -18.18 18.72 14.51
C LYS A 388 -19.23 19.81 14.22
N LYS A 389 -19.20 20.41 13.02
CA LYS A 389 -20.19 21.43 12.62
C LYS A 389 -21.59 20.82 12.50
N MET A 390 -21.70 19.62 11.94
CA MET A 390 -22.98 18.91 11.82
C MET A 390 -23.57 18.59 13.21
N ALA A 391 -22.77 18.06 14.12
CA ALA A 391 -23.19 17.78 15.50
C ALA A 391 -23.66 19.05 16.23
N LYS A 392 -22.95 20.18 16.06
CA LYS A 392 -23.35 21.48 16.63
C LYS A 392 -24.68 22.01 16.09
N SER A 393 -25.05 21.66 14.86
CA SER A 393 -26.29 22.13 14.21
C SER A 393 -27.56 21.41 14.66
N GLY A 394 -27.45 20.33 15.47
CA GLY A 394 -28.57 19.74 16.20
C GLY A 394 -29.65 19.07 15.34
N ARG A 395 -29.27 18.23 14.36
CA ARG A 395 -30.22 17.48 13.51
C ARG A 395 -30.70 16.13 14.10
N THR A 396 -30.14 15.69 15.23
CA THR A 396 -30.42 14.39 15.88
C THR A 396 -30.78 14.57 17.35
N LYS A 397 -31.26 13.51 18.02
CA LYS A 397 -31.65 13.54 19.45
C LYS A 397 -30.53 14.17 20.29
N GLN A 398 -30.87 15.22 21.05
CA GLN A 398 -29.93 16.12 21.73
C GLN A 398 -28.69 15.44 22.38
N LYS A 399 -28.88 14.32 23.09
CA LYS A 399 -27.79 13.62 23.81
C LYS A 399 -26.75 12.96 22.90
N GLU A 400 -27.15 12.45 21.74
CA GLU A 400 -26.23 11.81 20.78
C GLU A 400 -25.36 12.87 20.09
N ALA A 401 -25.97 14.00 19.73
CA ALA A 401 -25.28 15.14 19.12
C ALA A 401 -24.25 15.77 20.08
N ASP A 402 -24.55 15.86 21.38
CA ASP A 402 -23.62 16.39 22.39
C ASP A 402 -22.36 15.50 22.54
N LEU A 403 -22.53 14.18 22.53
CA LEU A 403 -21.42 13.22 22.59
C LEU A 403 -20.55 13.31 21.33
N GLU A 404 -21.17 13.25 20.15
CA GLU A 404 -20.47 13.37 18.87
C GLU A 404 -19.68 14.67 18.76
N TYR A 405 -20.27 15.80 19.19
CA TYR A 405 -19.60 17.08 19.26
C TYR A 405 -18.38 17.05 20.21
N SER A 406 -18.54 16.44 21.39
CA SER A 406 -17.45 16.33 22.37
C SER A 406 -16.29 15.50 21.84
N VAL A 407 -16.59 14.36 21.21
CA VAL A 407 -15.57 13.48 20.61
C VAL A 407 -14.90 14.20 19.44
N ALA A 408 -15.65 14.78 18.50
CA ALA A 408 -15.08 15.49 17.36
C ALA A 408 -14.19 16.67 17.79
N LYS A 409 -14.59 17.41 18.83
CA LYS A 409 -13.76 18.47 19.42
C LYS A 409 -12.48 17.93 20.03
N HIS A 410 -12.53 16.76 20.68
CA HIS A 410 -11.34 16.12 21.22
C HIS A 410 -10.40 15.65 20.10
N VAL A 411 -10.92 14.96 19.09
CA VAL A 411 -10.16 14.48 17.91
C VAL A 411 -9.48 15.64 17.18
N GLU A 412 -10.20 16.74 16.91
CA GLU A 412 -9.64 17.95 16.29
C GLU A 412 -8.43 18.47 17.07
N LYS A 413 -8.55 18.59 18.40
CA LYS A 413 -7.46 19.05 19.26
C LYS A 413 -6.26 18.10 19.15
N MET A 414 -6.51 16.80 19.27
CA MET A 414 -5.46 15.79 19.28
C MET A 414 -4.70 15.71 17.94
N ILE A 415 -5.40 15.75 16.79
CA ILE A 415 -4.77 15.80 15.46
C ILE A 415 -3.96 17.09 15.26
N SER A 416 -4.43 18.21 15.80
CA SER A 416 -3.74 19.49 15.68
C SER A 416 -2.43 19.54 16.48
N GLU A 417 -2.35 18.81 17.60
CA GLU A 417 -1.19 18.82 18.51
C GLU A 417 -0.20 17.66 18.26
N VAL A 418 -0.65 16.53 17.69
CA VAL A 418 0.16 15.30 17.61
C VAL A 418 1.44 15.46 16.81
N HIS A 419 1.46 16.31 15.79
CA HIS A 419 2.67 16.56 14.98
C HIS A 419 3.79 17.19 15.81
N GLU A 420 3.46 18.14 16.69
CA GLU A 420 4.48 18.71 17.57
C GLU A 420 4.96 17.68 18.60
N GLN A 421 4.06 16.83 19.09
CA GLN A 421 4.42 15.75 20.01
C GLN A 421 5.34 14.72 19.34
N SER A 422 5.09 14.34 18.09
CA SER A 422 5.92 13.37 17.36
C SER A 422 7.32 13.92 17.13
N LEU A 423 7.44 15.17 16.66
CA LEU A 423 8.74 15.84 16.48
C LEU A 423 9.60 15.85 17.75
N LEU A 424 8.97 15.93 18.92
CA LEU A 424 9.68 16.02 20.21
C LEU A 424 9.98 14.65 20.84
N SER A 425 9.25 13.59 20.51
CA SER A 425 9.27 12.35 21.29
C SER A 425 9.40 11.06 20.49
N CYS A 426 9.22 11.07 19.16
CA CYS A 426 9.27 9.85 18.36
C CYS A 426 10.62 9.12 18.51
N ASP A 427 11.75 9.82 18.37
CA ASP A 427 13.07 9.20 18.50
C ASP A 427 13.29 8.60 19.90
N ALA A 428 12.94 9.32 20.97
CA ALA A 428 13.08 8.82 22.34
C ALA A 428 12.27 7.53 22.57
N ILE A 429 11.04 7.46 22.04
CA ILE A 429 10.19 6.27 22.13
C ILE A 429 10.85 5.08 21.41
N HIS A 430 11.32 5.30 20.18
CA HIS A 430 11.95 4.25 19.38
C HIS A 430 13.31 3.82 19.97
N HIS A 431 14.11 4.76 20.46
CA HIS A 431 15.38 4.46 21.12
C HIS A 431 15.18 3.59 22.37
N GLU A 432 14.17 3.88 23.21
CA GLU A 432 13.87 3.05 24.37
C GLU A 432 13.49 1.61 23.98
N ARG A 433 12.72 1.45 22.90
CA ARG A 433 12.39 0.13 22.35
C ARG A 433 13.61 -0.60 21.82
N ARG A 434 14.49 0.09 21.07
CA ARG A 434 15.76 -0.49 20.59
C ARG A 434 16.63 -0.98 21.75
N VAL A 435 16.71 -0.22 22.84
CA VAL A 435 17.43 -0.61 24.05
C VAL A 435 16.81 -1.86 24.70
N LEU A 436 15.48 -1.92 24.83
CA LEU A 436 14.78 -3.10 25.35
C LEU A 436 15.07 -4.33 24.47
N LEU A 437 14.89 -4.21 23.16
CA LEU A 437 15.07 -5.31 22.21
C LEU A 437 16.52 -5.79 22.17
N LYS A 438 17.49 -4.88 22.21
CA LYS A 438 18.91 -5.23 22.34
C LYS A 438 19.17 -6.12 23.55
N GLN A 439 18.59 -5.78 24.70
CA GLN A 439 18.75 -6.56 25.93
C GLN A 439 18.09 -7.93 25.83
N GLU A 440 16.85 -8.00 25.37
CA GLU A 440 16.10 -9.26 25.31
C GLU A 440 16.63 -10.19 24.21
N ILE A 441 16.95 -9.68 23.01
CA ILE A 441 17.58 -10.48 21.94
C ILE A 441 18.95 -11.01 22.38
N GLY A 442 19.77 -10.18 23.02
CA GLY A 442 21.06 -10.63 23.55
C GLY A 442 20.92 -11.78 24.56
N ARG A 443 19.92 -11.70 25.45
CA ARG A 443 19.60 -12.80 26.37
C ARG A 443 19.11 -14.06 25.65
N MET A 444 18.23 -13.91 24.66
CA MET A 444 17.73 -15.03 23.86
C MET A 444 18.88 -15.76 23.14
N VAL A 445 19.81 -15.03 22.51
CA VAL A 445 20.95 -15.61 21.79
C VAL A 445 21.80 -16.47 22.73
N LEU A 446 22.17 -15.95 23.90
CA LEU A 446 22.93 -16.71 24.90
C LEU A 446 22.14 -17.93 25.37
N PHE A 447 20.89 -17.74 25.77
CA PHE A 447 20.04 -18.78 26.34
C PHE A 447 19.79 -19.96 25.38
N PHE A 448 19.45 -19.68 24.13
CA PHE A 448 19.18 -20.74 23.14
C PHE A 448 20.45 -21.34 22.52
N THR A 449 21.60 -20.67 22.65
CA THR A 449 22.89 -21.28 22.34
C THR A 449 23.23 -22.35 23.38
N ASP A 450 23.02 -22.05 24.66
CA ASP A 450 23.30 -22.96 25.77
C ASP A 450 22.28 -24.11 25.87
N GLN A 451 20.99 -23.81 25.64
CA GLN A 451 19.88 -24.76 25.72
C GLN A 451 19.01 -24.75 24.45
N PRO A 452 19.48 -25.33 23.32
CA PRO A 452 18.75 -25.32 22.06
C PRO A 452 17.37 -25.99 22.08
N SER A 453 17.17 -26.98 22.96
CA SER A 453 15.89 -27.68 23.12
C SER A 453 14.75 -26.76 23.56
N LEU A 454 15.06 -25.65 24.21
CA LEU A 454 14.09 -24.65 24.67
C LEU A 454 13.67 -23.67 23.57
N LEU A 455 14.29 -23.73 22.39
CA LEU A 455 13.91 -22.89 21.26
C LEU A 455 12.51 -23.23 20.73
N ALA A 456 12.16 -24.52 20.63
CA ALA A 456 10.86 -24.97 20.14
C ALA A 456 9.67 -24.44 20.97
N PRO A 457 9.62 -24.61 22.31
CA PRO A 457 8.51 -24.09 23.11
C PRO A 457 8.45 -22.57 23.16
N ASN A 458 9.53 -21.86 22.82
CA ASN A 458 9.62 -20.39 22.87
C ASN A 458 9.70 -19.75 21.47
N ILE A 459 9.41 -20.48 20.40
CA ILE A 459 9.62 -19.99 19.03
C ILE A 459 8.76 -18.76 18.70
N GLN A 460 7.54 -18.69 19.25
CA GLN A 460 6.67 -17.53 19.04
C GLN A 460 7.27 -16.26 19.63
N MET A 461 7.86 -16.34 20.83
CA MET A 461 8.56 -15.21 21.45
C MET A 461 9.76 -14.76 20.61
N VAL A 462 10.51 -15.70 20.03
CA VAL A 462 11.63 -15.39 19.12
C VAL A 462 11.13 -14.66 17.87
N PHE A 463 10.05 -15.14 17.25
CA PHE A 463 9.47 -14.46 16.08
C PHE A 463 8.95 -13.06 16.42
N SER A 464 8.34 -12.88 17.58
CA SER A 464 7.88 -11.55 18.03
C SER A 464 9.04 -10.59 18.30
N ALA A 465 10.13 -11.05 18.91
CA ALA A 465 11.33 -10.23 19.10
C ALA A 465 11.98 -9.84 17.76
N LEU A 466 12.07 -10.79 16.81
CA LEU A 466 12.57 -10.52 15.46
C LEU A 466 11.70 -9.52 14.70
N ALA A 467 10.37 -9.65 14.77
CA ALA A 467 9.43 -8.73 14.14
C ALA A 467 9.53 -7.32 14.71
N LEU A 468 9.59 -7.19 16.04
CA LEU A 468 9.78 -5.90 16.71
C LEU A 468 11.14 -5.27 16.35
N ALA A 469 12.22 -6.04 16.37
CA ALA A 469 13.55 -5.54 16.01
C ALA A 469 13.62 -5.11 14.54
N GLN A 470 13.03 -5.88 13.63
CA GLN A 470 12.90 -5.49 12.23
C GLN A 470 12.16 -4.17 12.09
N SER A 471 11.03 -4.01 12.80
CA SER A 471 10.24 -2.78 12.79
C SER A 471 11.06 -1.56 13.23
N GLU A 472 11.85 -1.69 14.30
CA GLU A 472 12.67 -0.58 14.81
C GLU A 472 13.85 -0.25 13.90
N VAL A 473 14.47 -1.25 13.27
CA VAL A 473 15.56 -1.05 12.29
C VAL A 473 15.02 -0.34 11.04
N ILE A 474 13.87 -0.79 10.51
CA ILE A 474 13.24 -0.16 9.35
C ILE A 474 12.84 1.28 9.67
N TRP A 475 12.20 1.50 10.82
CA TRP A 475 11.81 2.84 11.26
C TRP A 475 13.01 3.79 11.32
N TYR A 476 14.13 3.34 11.90
CA TYR A 476 15.36 4.13 11.99
C TYR A 476 15.85 4.59 10.62
N PHE A 477 16.02 3.67 9.66
CA PHE A 477 16.51 4.02 8.32
C PHE A 477 15.52 4.87 7.52
N GLN A 478 14.24 4.77 7.82
CA GLN A 478 13.21 5.60 7.22
C GLN A 478 13.18 7.02 7.77
N HIS A 479 13.55 7.22 9.04
CA HIS A 479 13.39 8.51 9.73
C HIS A 479 14.68 9.31 9.87
N VAL A 480 15.86 8.66 9.85
CA VAL A 480 17.14 9.38 9.87
C VAL A 480 17.24 10.35 8.70
N GLY A 481 17.52 11.62 9.00
CA GLY A 481 17.65 12.67 7.99
C GLY A 481 16.32 13.22 7.46
N ILE A 482 15.17 12.74 7.95
CA ILE A 482 13.88 13.33 7.62
C ILE A 482 13.75 14.71 8.26
N ALA A 483 13.44 15.70 7.42
CA ALA A 483 13.01 17.01 7.87
C ALA A 483 11.50 17.14 7.67
N SER A 484 10.78 17.51 8.72
CA SER A 484 9.32 17.70 8.67
C SER A 484 8.99 19.14 9.01
N SER A 485 8.06 19.74 8.26
CA SER A 485 7.68 21.14 8.46
C SER A 485 6.35 21.27 9.18
N LYS A 486 6.24 22.23 10.10
CA LYS A 486 4.96 22.57 10.77
C LYS A 486 3.90 23.12 9.79
N SER A 487 4.30 23.56 8.60
CA SER A 487 3.39 23.95 7.50
C SER A 487 4.17 24.09 6.18
N LYS A 488 3.48 24.08 5.03
CA LYS A 488 4.09 24.35 3.71
C LYS A 488 4.84 25.69 3.61
N ALA A 489 4.63 26.63 4.55
CA ALA A 489 5.28 27.93 4.61
C ALA A 489 6.34 28.06 5.74
N ALA A 490 6.45 27.08 6.64
CA ALA A 490 7.42 27.09 7.73
C ALA A 490 8.74 26.41 7.32
N ARG A 491 9.84 26.75 7.99
CA ARG A 491 11.12 26.04 7.82
C ARG A 491 10.96 24.60 8.32
N ALA A 492 11.44 23.64 7.53
CA ALA A 492 11.51 22.25 7.94
C ALA A 492 12.38 22.13 9.20
N ILE A 493 11.85 21.43 10.21
CA ILE A 493 12.54 21.16 11.47
C ILE A 493 13.11 19.74 11.32
N PRO A 494 14.44 19.57 11.30
CA PRO A 494 15.03 18.25 11.35
C PRO A 494 14.75 17.64 12.73
N VAL A 495 14.36 16.37 12.75
CA VAL A 495 14.32 15.60 14.00
C VAL A 495 15.73 15.13 14.30
N ASP A 496 16.20 15.37 15.53
CA ASP A 496 17.55 15.05 15.97
C ASP A 496 17.65 13.55 16.30
N ILE A 497 17.74 12.74 15.24
CA ILE A 497 17.96 11.29 15.33
C ILE A 497 19.46 11.04 15.19
N ASP A 498 20.07 10.38 16.18
CA ASP A 498 21.49 10.05 16.17
C ASP A 498 21.82 9.10 14.99
N PRO A 499 22.57 9.57 13.97
CA PRO A 499 22.94 8.73 12.82
C PRO A 499 23.95 7.63 13.18
N ASN A 500 24.51 7.66 14.39
CA ASN A 500 25.48 6.70 14.90
C ASN A 500 24.91 5.83 16.04
N ASP A 501 23.59 5.68 16.15
CA ASP A 501 22.98 4.89 17.22
C ASP A 501 23.57 3.46 17.25
N PRO A 502 24.36 3.11 18.28
CA PRO A 502 25.08 1.84 18.31
C PRO A 502 24.11 0.65 18.46
N THR A 503 22.88 0.88 18.92
CA THR A 503 21.88 -0.19 19.12
C THR A 503 21.50 -0.86 17.81
N ILE A 504 21.56 -0.16 16.68
CA ILE A 504 21.23 -0.72 15.35
C ILE A 504 22.15 -1.89 15.01
N GLY A 505 23.47 -1.73 15.18
CA GLY A 505 24.43 -2.79 14.92
C GLY A 505 24.21 -4.01 15.82
N PHE A 506 23.94 -3.80 17.12
CA PHE A 506 23.63 -4.89 18.05
C PHE A 506 22.33 -5.63 17.70
N LEU A 507 21.30 -4.90 17.25
CA LEU A 507 20.03 -5.51 16.86
C LEU A 507 20.22 -6.38 15.61
N LEU A 508 20.92 -5.88 14.59
CA LEU A 508 21.20 -6.63 13.36
C LEU A 508 22.01 -7.91 13.65
N ASP A 509 23.07 -7.80 14.46
CA ASP A 509 23.89 -8.94 14.86
C ASP A 509 23.07 -9.98 15.67
N GLY A 510 22.29 -9.53 16.66
CA GLY A 510 21.44 -10.40 17.45
C GLY A 510 20.34 -11.08 16.63
N MET A 511 19.73 -10.35 15.69
CA MET A 511 18.74 -10.90 14.75
C MET A 511 19.35 -12.00 13.88
N ASP A 512 20.56 -11.79 13.35
CA ASP A 512 21.28 -12.79 12.54
C ASP A 512 21.55 -14.07 13.35
N HIS A 513 22.09 -13.93 14.57
CA HIS A 513 22.35 -15.05 15.46
C HIS A 513 21.08 -15.85 15.79
N LEU A 514 19.96 -15.18 16.11
CA LEU A 514 18.69 -15.85 16.33
C LEU A 514 18.19 -16.57 15.07
N CYS A 515 18.30 -15.95 13.90
CA CYS A 515 17.95 -16.58 12.63
C CYS A 515 18.81 -17.82 12.36
N CYS A 516 20.11 -17.76 12.64
CA CYS A 516 21.03 -18.89 12.53
C CYS A 516 20.64 -20.04 13.47
N LEU A 517 20.28 -19.75 14.73
CA LEU A 517 19.80 -20.75 15.68
C LEU A 517 18.52 -21.42 15.18
N VAL A 518 17.54 -20.64 14.71
CA VAL A 518 16.29 -21.17 14.14
C VAL A 518 16.55 -22.07 12.94
N ARG A 519 17.41 -21.64 12.00
CA ARG A 519 17.79 -22.43 10.82
C ARG A 519 18.51 -23.72 11.22
N LYS A 520 19.44 -23.64 12.17
CA LYS A 520 20.23 -24.79 12.66
C LYS A 520 19.35 -25.84 13.30
N TYR A 521 18.35 -25.45 14.09
CA TYR A 521 17.50 -26.36 14.85
C TYR A 521 16.10 -26.57 14.24
N ILE A 522 15.90 -26.20 12.97
CA ILE A 522 14.60 -26.25 12.28
C ILE A 522 13.95 -27.64 12.30
N ALA A 523 14.74 -28.71 12.26
CA ALA A 523 14.23 -30.07 12.37
C ALA A 523 13.54 -30.31 13.72
N GLY A 524 14.17 -29.90 14.83
CA GLY A 524 13.60 -30.00 16.17
C GLY A 524 12.33 -29.15 16.34
N LEU A 525 12.28 -27.98 15.71
CA LEU A 525 11.08 -27.13 15.70
C LEU A 525 9.88 -27.82 15.04
N LYS A 526 10.11 -28.51 13.92
CA LYS A 526 9.06 -29.25 13.18
C LYS A 526 8.48 -30.41 13.99
N TYR A 527 9.31 -31.15 14.73
CA TYR A 527 8.84 -32.26 15.58
C TYR A 527 8.14 -31.80 16.86
N GLY A 528 8.56 -30.66 17.43
CA GLY A 528 7.95 -30.07 18.63
C GLY A 528 6.55 -29.49 18.39
N GLN A 529 6.24 -29.00 17.18
CA GLN A 529 4.90 -28.51 16.85
C GLN A 529 3.87 -29.60 16.56
N THR A 530 4.29 -30.81 16.20
CA THR A 530 3.36 -31.95 16.00
C THR A 530 2.96 -32.67 17.30
N SER A 531 3.58 -32.31 18.43
CA SER A 531 3.39 -32.95 19.75
C SER A 531 2.71 -32.06 20.79
N LEU A 532 2.33 -30.84 20.39
CA LEU A 532 1.43 -29.90 21.09
C LEU A 532 0.14 -29.80 20.28
#